data_AF-A0AA95FV60-F1
#
_entry.id   AF-A0AA95FV60-F1
#
_cell.length_a   1.000
_cell.length_b   1.000
_cell.length_c   1.000
_cell.angle_alpha   90.00
_cell.angle_beta   90.00
_cell.angle_gamma   90.00
#
_symmetry.space_group_name_H-M   'P 1'
#
loop_
_entity.id
_entity.type
_entity.pdbx_description
1 polymer ?
#
loop_
_entity_poly.entity_id
_entity_poly.type
_entity_poly.pdbx_seq_one_letter_code
_entity_poly.pdbx_strand_id
1 'polypeptide(L)' 'MSEPKTAGAFDIRNVIGGLLALYGVILLLTAAFHNGAPKGTHNSDNWWGGGALLVVGVVFLAWARLRPIVVAEQPSQENR' A
#
# COMPACT_ATOMS: atom_id res chain seq x y z
N MET A 1 13.32 -23.18 22.98
CA MET A 1 12.25 -23.15 21.96
C MET A 1 12.38 -21.83 21.25
N SER A 2 12.98 -21.82 20.06
CA SER A 2 13.22 -20.59 19.31
C SER A 2 11.89 -20.05 18.79
N GLU A 3 11.47 -18.89 19.29
CA GLU A 3 10.26 -18.20 18.82
C GLU A 3 10.43 -17.82 17.35
N PRO A 4 9.48 -18.15 16.46
CA PRO A 4 9.53 -17.70 15.08
C PRO A 4 9.30 -16.19 15.03
N LYS A 5 10.37 -15.41 14.86
CA LYS A 5 10.26 -13.97 14.65
C LYS A 5 9.73 -13.73 13.25
N THR A 6 8.43 -13.50 13.15
CA THR A 6 7.78 -13.09 11.90
C THR A 6 8.37 -11.76 11.45
N ALA A 7 9.26 -11.78 10.46
CA ALA A 7 9.67 -10.59 9.71
C ALA A 7 8.54 -10.06 8.80
N GLY A 8 7.34 -10.65 8.86
CA GLY A 8 6.21 -10.38 7.97
C GLY A 8 5.51 -9.04 8.17
N ALA A 9 5.77 -8.31 9.26
CA ALA A 9 5.20 -6.97 9.46
C ALA A 9 5.78 -5.93 8.47
N PHE A 10 6.98 -6.18 7.93
CA PHE A 10 7.67 -5.35 6.93
C PHE A 10 7.67 -6.00 5.54
N ASP A 11 6.57 -6.63 5.14
CA ASP A 11 6.40 -7.04 3.75
C ASP A 11 6.28 -5.80 2.86
N ILE A 12 7.14 -5.71 1.84
CA ILE A 12 7.17 -4.60 0.88
C ILE A 12 5.79 -4.36 0.23
N ARG A 13 4.98 -5.41 0.07
CA ARG A 13 3.63 -5.32 -0.50
C ARG A 13 2.67 -4.57 0.41
N ASN A 14 2.83 -4.69 1.72
CA ASN A 14 2.03 -3.96 2.70
C ASN A 14 2.43 -2.47 2.73
N VAL A 15 3.72 -2.18 2.60
CA VAL A 15 4.24 -0.80 2.54
C VAL A 15 3.78 -0.11 1.25
N ILE A 16 4.02 -0.74 0.08
CA ILE A 16 3.62 -0.20 -1.21
C ILE A 16 2.09 -0.08 -1.29
N GLY A 17 1.36 -1.13 -0.92
CA GLY A 17 -0.10 -1.13 -0.94
C GLY A 17 -0.70 -0.05 -0.04
N GLY A 18 -0.14 0.12 1.17
CA GLY A 18 -0.55 1.17 2.10
C GLY A 18 -0.29 2.58 1.58
N LEU A 19 0.90 2.84 1.00
CA LEU A 19 1.23 4.14 0.41
C LEU A 19 0.30 4.48 -0.77
N LEU A 20 0.08 3.53 -1.69
CA LEU A 20 -0.77 3.74 -2.85
C LEU A 20 -2.23 3.98 -2.44
N ALA A 21 -2.74 3.20 -1.49
CA ALA A 21 -4.10 3.38 -0.97
C ALA A 21 -4.26 4.74 -0.28
N LEU A 22 -3.32 5.13 0.58
CA LEU A 22 -3.35 6.42 1.28
C LEU A 22 -3.32 7.58 0.28
N TYR A 23 -2.41 7.53 -0.70
CA TYR A 23 -2.31 8.58 -1.72
C TYR A 23 -3.55 8.63 -2.61
N GLY A 24 -4.09 7.47 -3.01
CA GLY A 24 -5.36 7.38 -3.75
C GLY A 24 -6.53 8.03 -3.00
N VAL A 25 -6.64 7.79 -1.69
CA VAL A 25 -7.63 8.46 -0.84
C VAL A 25 -7.42 9.98 -0.83
N ILE A 26 -6.17 10.45 -0.67
CA ILE A 26 -5.87 11.90 -0.69
C ILE A 26 -6.27 12.52 -2.03
N LEU A 27 -5.99 11.85 -3.16
CA LEU A 27 -6.38 12.31 -4.49
C LEU A 27 -7.90 12.36 -4.66
N LEU A 28 -8.63 11.37 -4.16
CA LEU A 28 -10.10 11.38 -4.20
C LEU A 28 -10.69 12.48 -3.31
N LEU A 29 -10.13 12.72 -2.11
CA LEU A 29 -10.57 13.79 -1.23
C LEU A 29 -10.29 15.17 -1.86
N THR A 30 -9.09 15.37 -2.40
CA THR A 30 -8.77 16.61 -3.12
C THR A 30 -9.68 16.79 -4.33
N ALA A 31 -10.01 15.73 -5.07
CA ALA A 31 -10.94 15.79 -6.20
C ALA A 31 -12.39 16.10 -5.78
N ALA A 32 -12.83 15.61 -4.62
CA ALA A 32 -14.17 15.82 -4.08
C ALA A 32 -14.37 17.20 -3.44
N PHE A 33 -13.34 17.75 -2.79
CA PHE A 33 -13.40 19.04 -2.07
C PHE A 33 -12.89 20.24 -2.88
N HIS A 34 -12.46 20.05 -4.12
CA HIS A 34 -11.95 21.14 -4.96
C HIS A 34 -13.07 22.05 -5.49
N ASN A 35 -13.58 22.93 -4.62
CA ASN A 35 -14.68 23.88 -4.92
C ASN A 35 -14.20 25.21 -5.54
N GLY A 36 -12.90 25.36 -5.85
CA GLY A 36 -12.30 26.67 -6.18
C GLY A 36 -11.43 26.71 -7.45
N ALA A 37 -11.47 25.69 -8.30
CA ALA A 37 -10.64 25.67 -9.52
C ALA A 37 -11.02 26.84 -10.46
N PRO A 38 -10.05 27.61 -10.97
CA PRO A 38 -10.32 28.48 -12.11
C PRO A 38 -10.84 27.63 -13.28
N LYS A 39 -11.88 28.13 -13.95
CA LYS A 39 -12.55 27.46 -15.08
C LYS A 39 -11.50 27.07 -16.14
N GLY A 40 -11.25 25.77 -16.29
CA GLY A 40 -10.28 25.24 -17.26
C GLY A 40 -9.35 24.15 -16.71
N THR A 41 -9.24 23.98 -15.39
CA THR A 41 -8.56 22.80 -14.82
C THR A 41 -9.48 21.60 -14.96
N HIS A 42 -9.05 20.58 -15.71
CA HIS A 42 -9.79 19.32 -15.83
C HIS A 42 -9.73 18.56 -14.50
N ASN A 43 -10.70 18.80 -13.62
CA ASN A 43 -10.87 18.08 -12.35
C ASN A 43 -10.99 16.56 -12.53
N SER A 44 -11.31 16.10 -13.74
CA SER A 44 -11.40 14.68 -14.12
C SER A 44 -10.14 13.89 -13.77
N ASP A 45 -8.96 14.49 -13.91
CA ASP A 45 -7.69 13.76 -13.85
C ASP A 45 -7.41 13.19 -12.46
N ASN A 46 -7.79 13.94 -11.42
CA ASN A 46 -7.55 13.56 -10.03
C ASN A 46 -8.51 12.47 -9.54
N TRP A 47 -9.72 12.38 -10.13
CA TRP A 47 -10.65 11.27 -9.90
C TRP A 47 -10.14 9.97 -10.53
N TRP A 48 -9.70 10.03 -11.79
CA TRP A 48 -9.15 8.86 -12.49
C TRP A 48 -7.84 8.39 -11.86
N GLY A 49 -6.93 9.33 -11.56
CA GLY A 49 -5.66 9.05 -10.89
C GLY A 49 -5.87 8.47 -9.48
N GLY A 50 -6.66 9.13 -8.65
CA GLY A 50 -6.97 8.67 -7.30
C GLY A 50 -7.68 7.32 -7.26
N GLY A 51 -8.65 7.12 -8.15
CA GLY A 51 -9.37 5.85 -8.27
C GLY A 51 -8.47 4.70 -8.70
N ALA A 52 -7.63 4.89 -9.73
CA ALA A 52 -6.69 3.86 -10.18
C ALA A 52 -5.68 3.49 -9.08
N LEU A 53 -5.11 4.49 -8.39
CA LEU A 53 -4.20 4.30 -7.27
C LEU A 53 -4.85 3.54 -6.12
N LEU A 54 -6.10 3.87 -5.77
CA LEU A 54 -6.83 3.20 -4.71
C LEU A 54 -7.09 1.72 -5.05
N VAL A 55 -7.51 1.42 -6.29
CA VAL A 55 -7.73 0.04 -6.74
C VAL A 55 -6.45 -0.77 -6.67
N VAL A 56 -5.33 -0.24 -7.18
CA VAL A 56 -4.03 -0.95 -7.13
C VAL A 56 -3.56 -1.15 -5.69
N GLY A 57 -3.72 -0.15 -4.83
CA GLY A 57 -3.38 -0.24 -3.40
C GLY A 57 -4.17 -1.35 -2.68
N VAL A 58 -5.48 -1.42 -2.90
CA VAL A 58 -6.35 -2.46 -2.34
C VAL A 58 -5.96 -3.86 -2.84
N VAL A 59 -5.63 -4.01 -4.12
CA VAL A 59 -5.17 -5.28 -4.69
C VAL A 59 -3.87 -5.73 -4.02
N PHE A 60 -2.91 -4.82 -3.82
CA PHE A 60 -1.65 -5.14 -3.13
C PHE A 60 -1.86 -5.57 -1.68
N LEU A 61 -2.71 -4.86 -0.94
CA LEU A 61 -3.04 -5.21 0.45
C LEU A 61 -3.77 -6.55 0.54
N ALA A 62 -4.74 -6.79 -0.35
CA ALA A 62 -5.43 -8.08 -0.43
C ALA A 62 -4.46 -9.22 -0.76
N TRP A 63 -3.53 -9.01 -1.69
CA TRP A 63 -2.54 -10.02 -2.06
C TRP A 63 -1.53 -10.29 -0.95
N ALA A 64 -1.04 -9.26 -0.26
CA ALA A 64 -0.19 -9.40 0.92
C ALA A 64 -0.90 -10.24 2.01
N ARG A 65 -2.21 -10.00 2.19
CA ARG A 65 -3.02 -10.72 3.16
C ARG A 65 -3.32 -12.18 2.78
N LEU A 66 -3.42 -12.47 1.48
CA LEU A 66 -3.63 -13.82 0.93
C LEU A 66 -2.35 -14.66 0.86
N ARG A 67 -1.17 -14.03 0.67
CA ARG A 67 0.13 -14.71 0.60
C ARG A 67 1.14 -14.11 1.58
N PRO A 68 1.00 -14.35 2.89
CA PRO A 68 1.98 -13.90 3.87
C PRO A 68 3.34 -14.60 3.63
N ILE A 69 4.43 -13.83 3.57
CA ILE A 69 5.80 -14.38 3.53
C ILE A 69 6.19 -14.77 4.96
N VAL A 70 6.41 -16.06 5.17
CA VAL A 70 6.96 -16.59 6.42
C VAL A 70 8.47 -16.74 6.22
N VAL A 71 9.26 -15.94 6.93
CA VAL A 71 10.71 -16.10 6.96
C VAL A 71 11.02 -17.18 7.99
N ALA A 72 11.58 -18.31 7.55
CA ALA A 72 12.13 -19.31 8.44
C ALA A 72 13.46 -18.77 9.02
N GLU A 73 13.53 -18.67 10.35
CA GLU A 73 14.76 -18.35 11.07
C GLU A 73 15.86 -19.32 10.60
N GLN A 74 16.92 -18.80 9.97
CA GLN A 74 18.09 -19.61 9.64
C GLN A 74 18.70 -20.05 10.97
N PRO A 75 18.91 -21.36 11.23
CA PRO A 75 19.58 -21.76 12.45
C PRO A 75 20.92 -21.06 12.48
N SER A 76 21.10 -20.23 13.51
CA SER A 76 22.36 -19.60 13.87
C SER A 76 23.46 -20.61 13.66
N GLN A 77 24.42 -20.27 12.80
CA GLN A 77 25.67 -21.00 12.61
C GLN A 77 26.42 -21.01 13.95
N GLU A 78 26.02 -21.92 14.82
CA GLU A 78 26.71 -22.35 16.04
C GLU A 78 27.94 -23.16 15.59
N ASN A 79 28.92 -22.47 15.01
CA ASN A 79 30.25 -23.03 14.83
C ASN A 79 31.29 -21.94 14.51
N ARG A 80 31.74 -21.20 15.54
CA ARG A 80 33.11 -20.68 15.59
C ARG A 80 33.53 -20.35 17.02
#